data_AF-A0A7R9ZAH6-F1
#
_entry.id   AF-A0A7R9ZAH6-F1
#
_cell.length_a   1.000
_cell.length_b   1.000
_cell.length_c   1.000
_cell.angle_alpha   90.00
_cell.angle_beta   90.00
_cell.angle_gamma   90.00
#
_symmetry.space_group_name_H-M   'P 1'
#
loop_
_entity.id
_entity.type
_entity.pdbx_description
1 polymer ?
#
loop_
_entity_poly.entity_id
_entity_poly.type
_entity_poly.pdbx_seq_one_letter_code
_entity_poly.pdbx_strand_id
1 'polypeptide(L)'
;MGNWQNHGPLIIVCHDTFGPFSGMHRKIADELAAQTQGIVLVPDFLEGSGGLCPRYSDENDQPYQLGFNAFTFRLISGFLWSGMSFYRKYPWDTKHKPLFVNHLIPFLQSKGIEKFALLGFCYGSWISMKACNEEAVVKHVTCAVHYHPGIELLEKNVFGNKDGGVGLCRTCQRPQLIHSTKNESDDWKPDGAAHKLLLENDQVPEVQFSLAPQNQSHGFMTRADMRVETNRVAIKEGLDLGVAFLKK
;
A
#
# COMPACT_ATOMS: atom_id res chain seq x y z
N MET A 1 -13.57 -17.66 17.83
CA MET A 1 -12.86 -16.37 17.96
C MET A 1 -11.38 -16.67 17.84
N GLY A 2 -10.65 -16.02 16.93
CA GLY A 2 -9.23 -16.32 16.68
C GLY A 2 -8.35 -16.07 17.91
N ASN A 3 -7.21 -16.75 18.00
CA ASN A 3 -6.24 -16.53 19.05
C ASN A 3 -5.44 -15.25 18.76
N TRP A 4 -5.76 -14.16 19.45
CA TRP A 4 -5.07 -12.86 19.34
C TRP A 4 -3.87 -12.76 20.30
N GLN A 5 -3.54 -13.84 21.01
CA GLN A 5 -2.46 -13.91 21.98
C GLN A 5 -1.44 -14.93 21.45
N ASN A 6 -0.16 -14.57 21.36
CA ASN A 6 0.92 -15.37 20.75
C ASN A 6 0.85 -15.48 19.22
N HIS A 7 1.07 -14.37 18.54
CA HIS A 7 1.26 -14.30 17.09
C HIS A 7 2.55 -13.54 16.77
N GLY A 8 3.02 -13.62 15.52
CA GLY A 8 4.06 -12.75 14.96
C GLY A 8 3.60 -11.29 14.84
N PRO A 9 4.07 -10.51 13.87
CA PRO A 9 3.61 -9.13 13.73
C PRO A 9 2.11 -9.04 13.41
N LEU A 10 1.44 -7.98 13.87
CA LEU A 10 0.15 -7.57 13.31
C LEU A 10 0.41 -6.66 12.12
N ILE A 11 -0.15 -6.98 10.95
CA ILE A 11 0.05 -6.23 9.71
C ILE A 11 -1.29 -5.71 9.22
N ILE A 12 -1.38 -4.41 8.99
CA ILE A 12 -2.50 -3.80 8.27
C ILE A 12 -2.11 -3.61 6.81
N VAL A 13 -2.83 -4.29 5.93
CA VAL A 13 -2.70 -4.16 4.49
C VAL A 13 -3.64 -3.06 4.00
N CYS A 14 -3.04 -1.95 3.58
CA CYS A 14 -3.69 -0.88 2.85
C CYS A 14 -3.76 -1.27 1.37
N HIS A 15 -4.95 -1.67 0.91
CA HIS A 15 -5.18 -2.13 -0.47
C HIS A 15 -5.01 -1.00 -1.51
N ASP A 16 -4.92 -1.37 -2.79
CA ASP A 16 -4.90 -0.42 -3.91
C ASP A 16 -6.29 0.23 -4.16
N THR A 17 -6.41 1.05 -5.20
CA THR A 17 -7.63 1.80 -5.52
C THR A 17 -8.88 0.95 -5.85
N PHE A 18 -8.72 -0.35 -6.03
CA PHE A 18 -9.80 -1.27 -6.38
C PHE A 18 -10.33 -2.05 -5.16
N GLY A 19 -9.81 -1.75 -3.96
CA GLY A 19 -10.34 -2.32 -2.72
C GLY A 19 -9.78 -3.70 -2.35
N PRO A 20 -10.13 -4.19 -1.15
CA PRO A 20 -9.57 -5.41 -0.57
C PRO A 20 -10.08 -6.70 -1.22
N PHE A 21 -11.13 -6.59 -2.04
CA PHE A 21 -11.81 -7.71 -2.69
C PHE A 21 -11.45 -7.87 -4.18
N SER A 22 -10.43 -7.15 -4.65
CA SER A 22 -10.00 -7.15 -6.04
C SER A 22 -8.53 -7.57 -6.14
N GLY A 23 -8.14 -8.14 -7.28
CA GLY A 23 -6.75 -8.56 -7.52
C GLY A 23 -6.27 -9.60 -6.50
N MET A 24 -4.98 -9.58 -6.17
CA MET A 24 -4.34 -10.57 -5.30
C MET A 24 -4.23 -10.18 -3.82
N HIS A 25 -4.91 -9.12 -3.35
CA HIS A 25 -4.74 -8.64 -1.96
C HIS A 25 -5.00 -9.72 -0.91
N ARG A 26 -6.07 -10.51 -1.05
CA ARG A 26 -6.38 -11.61 -0.11
C ARG A 26 -5.32 -12.70 -0.14
N LYS A 27 -4.91 -13.12 -1.34
CA LYS A 27 -3.84 -14.12 -1.50
C LYS A 27 -2.53 -13.65 -0.86
N ILE A 28 -2.16 -12.39 -1.07
CA ILE A 28 -0.97 -11.81 -0.45
C ILE A 28 -1.15 -11.72 1.07
N ALA A 29 -2.34 -11.37 1.56
CA ALA A 29 -2.62 -11.36 3.00
C ALA A 29 -2.48 -12.76 3.63
N ASP A 30 -2.99 -13.80 2.97
CA ASP A 30 -2.83 -15.18 3.42
C ASP A 30 -1.36 -15.60 3.43
N GLU A 31 -0.61 -15.22 2.38
CA GLU A 31 0.81 -15.52 2.28
C GLU A 31 1.65 -14.75 3.31
N LEU A 32 1.33 -13.48 3.56
CA LEU A 32 1.93 -12.69 4.65
C LEU A 32 1.67 -13.33 6.01
N ALA A 33 0.43 -13.73 6.30
CA ALA A 33 0.07 -14.38 7.55
C ALA A 33 0.86 -15.69 7.74
N ALA A 34 0.93 -16.52 6.69
CA ALA A 34 1.68 -17.78 6.72
C ALA A 34 3.18 -17.56 6.93
N GLN A 35 3.79 -16.63 6.20
CA GLN A 35 5.23 -16.41 6.24
C GLN A 35 5.69 -15.69 7.52
N THR A 36 4.87 -14.78 8.06
CA THR A 36 5.20 -14.02 9.28
C THR A 36 4.72 -14.69 10.56
N GLN A 37 3.87 -15.73 10.43
CA GLN A 37 3.11 -16.29 11.56
C GLN A 37 2.30 -15.21 12.30
N GLY A 38 1.97 -14.13 11.60
CA GLY A 38 1.33 -12.93 12.13
C GLY A 38 -0.17 -12.89 11.89
N ILE A 39 -0.79 -11.80 12.33
CA ILE A 39 -2.19 -11.50 12.02
C ILE A 39 -2.21 -10.45 10.92
N VAL A 40 -2.97 -10.69 9.86
CA VAL A 40 -3.13 -9.72 8.77
C VAL A 40 -4.56 -9.20 8.76
N LEU A 41 -4.69 -7.87 8.82
CA LEU A 41 -5.95 -7.16 8.64
C LEU A 41 -5.94 -6.44 7.31
N VAL A 42 -7.04 -6.54 6.57
CA VAL A 42 -7.24 -5.81 5.32
C VAL A 42 -8.50 -4.94 5.45
N PRO A 43 -8.42 -3.77 6.13
CA PRO A 43 -9.55 -2.87 6.25
C PRO A 43 -10.04 -2.41 4.87
N ASP A 44 -11.35 -2.21 4.73
CA ASP A 44 -11.92 -1.59 3.54
C ASP A 44 -11.84 -0.06 3.68
N PHE A 45 -10.78 0.53 3.13
CA PHE A 45 -10.56 1.98 3.15
C PHE A 45 -11.48 2.75 2.18
N LEU A 46 -12.32 2.04 1.41
CA LEU A 46 -13.23 2.61 0.41
C LEU A 46 -14.70 2.52 0.83
N GLU A 47 -14.97 2.17 2.10
CA GLU A 47 -16.30 2.16 2.71
C GLU A 47 -17.31 1.31 1.94
N GLY A 48 -16.87 0.17 1.40
CA GLY A 48 -17.74 -0.77 0.67
C GLY A 48 -18.02 -0.40 -0.78
N SER A 49 -17.51 0.73 -1.29
CA SER A 49 -17.80 1.23 -2.64
C SER A 49 -17.34 0.30 -3.77
N GLY A 50 -16.45 -0.65 -3.46
CA GLY A 50 -15.88 -1.58 -4.44
C GLY A 50 -14.70 -1.04 -5.23
N GLY A 51 -14.31 0.23 -5.02
CA GLY A 51 -13.16 0.84 -5.69
C GLY A 51 -13.41 1.31 -7.11
N LEU A 52 -12.33 1.58 -7.86
CA LEU A 52 -12.41 2.10 -9.23
C LEU A 52 -12.95 1.11 -10.27
N CYS A 53 -13.06 -0.18 -9.93
CA CYS A 53 -13.76 -1.17 -10.75
C CYS A 53 -14.81 -1.90 -9.90
N PRO A 54 -15.97 -2.26 -10.47
CA PRO A 54 -16.95 -3.09 -9.77
C PRO A 54 -16.29 -4.36 -9.21
N ARG A 55 -16.76 -4.82 -8.04
CA ARG A 55 -16.33 -6.07 -7.42
C ARG A 55 -16.43 -7.20 -8.44
N TYR A 56 -15.30 -7.77 -8.87
CA TYR A 56 -15.32 -9.06 -9.55
C TYR A 56 -15.57 -10.11 -8.48
N SER A 57 -16.80 -10.59 -8.45
CA SER A 57 -17.23 -11.68 -7.59
C SER A 57 -16.85 -13.00 -8.25
N ASP A 58 -15.57 -13.38 -8.20
CA ASP A 58 -15.18 -14.79 -8.06
C ASP A 58 -13.65 -14.96 -8.09
N GLU A 59 -13.21 -15.89 -7.26
CA GLU A 59 -11.86 -16.47 -7.22
C GLU A 59 -11.45 -17.17 -8.54
N ASN A 60 -12.40 -17.39 -9.44
CA ASN A 60 -12.21 -17.96 -10.77
C ASN A 60 -12.36 -16.94 -11.92
N ASP A 61 -12.78 -15.70 -11.64
CA ASP A 61 -12.90 -14.65 -12.67
C ASP A 61 -11.53 -14.03 -12.93
N GLN A 62 -10.77 -14.74 -13.76
CA GLN A 62 -9.43 -14.37 -14.19
C GLN A 62 -9.47 -13.01 -14.92
N PRO A 63 -8.67 -12.01 -14.51
CA PRO A 63 -8.67 -10.65 -15.09
C PRO A 63 -8.16 -10.56 -16.53
N TYR A 64 -7.86 -11.69 -17.19
CA TYR A 64 -7.21 -11.69 -18.51
C TYR A 64 -8.15 -11.56 -19.70
N GLN A 65 -9.47 -11.76 -19.53
CA GLN A 65 -10.39 -11.90 -20.66
C GLN A 65 -11.03 -10.58 -21.11
N LEU A 66 -11.26 -9.60 -20.22
CA LEU A 66 -11.40 -8.20 -20.67
C LEU A 66 -10.02 -7.58 -20.72
N GLY A 67 -9.34 -7.93 -21.81
CA GLY A 67 -7.94 -7.62 -22.02
C GLY A 67 -7.59 -6.16 -21.76
N PHE A 68 -6.30 -5.96 -21.63
CA PHE A 68 -5.59 -4.69 -21.75
C PHE A 68 -6.16 -3.75 -22.85
N ASN A 69 -6.91 -4.28 -23.82
CA ASN A 69 -7.66 -3.55 -24.84
C ASN A 69 -8.87 -2.73 -24.35
N ALA A 70 -9.57 -3.13 -23.27
CA ALA A 70 -10.58 -2.26 -22.63
C ALA A 70 -9.94 -1.18 -21.74
N PHE A 71 -8.70 -1.42 -21.29
CA PHE A 71 -7.87 -0.47 -20.56
C PHE A 71 -7.18 0.53 -21.52
N THR A 72 -6.84 0.11 -22.75
CA THR A 72 -6.34 1.02 -23.80
C THR A 72 -7.45 1.78 -24.55
N PHE A 73 -8.71 1.36 -24.53
CA PHE A 73 -9.80 2.14 -25.15
C PHE A 73 -10.38 3.26 -24.26
N ARG A 74 -9.99 3.34 -22.98
CA ARG A 74 -10.41 4.40 -22.03
C ARG A 74 -9.30 5.41 -21.73
N LEU A 75 -8.42 5.59 -22.71
CA LEU A 75 -7.19 6.37 -22.64
C LEU A 75 -7.44 7.90 -22.64
N ILE A 76 -6.79 8.54 -21.66
CA ILE A 76 -6.15 9.87 -21.66
C ILE A 76 -6.88 11.03 -20.95
N SER A 77 -8.21 11.11 -20.85
CA SER A 77 -8.85 12.20 -20.06
C SER A 77 -9.89 11.73 -19.05
N GLY A 78 -10.77 10.81 -19.44
CA GLY A 78 -11.89 10.35 -18.59
C GLY A 78 -11.45 9.51 -17.38
N PHE A 79 -10.42 8.67 -17.51
CA PHE A 79 -9.95 7.80 -16.41
C PHE A 79 -9.12 8.58 -15.37
N LEU A 80 -8.32 9.55 -15.80
CA LEU A 80 -7.61 10.46 -14.90
C LEU A 80 -8.58 11.36 -14.14
N TRP A 81 -9.62 11.89 -14.81
CA TRP A 81 -10.62 12.75 -14.16
C TRP A 81 -11.59 11.96 -13.25
N SER A 82 -12.02 10.77 -13.67
CA SER A 82 -12.84 9.86 -12.86
C SER A 82 -12.05 9.25 -11.69
N GLY A 83 -10.76 8.96 -11.89
CA GLY A 83 -9.84 8.54 -10.84
C GLY A 83 -9.59 9.63 -9.80
N MET A 84 -9.23 10.85 -10.23
CA MET A 84 -9.01 11.96 -9.31
C MET A 84 -10.26 12.33 -8.52
N SER A 85 -11.43 12.37 -9.15
CA SER A 85 -12.70 12.62 -8.45
C SER A 85 -13.07 11.50 -7.49
N PHE A 86 -12.71 10.25 -7.78
CA PHE A 86 -12.85 9.14 -6.86
C PHE A 86 -11.97 9.33 -5.61
N TYR A 87 -10.68 9.59 -5.76
CA TYR A 87 -9.77 9.77 -4.63
C TYR A 87 -10.16 10.96 -3.74
N ARG A 88 -10.72 12.04 -4.31
CA ARG A 88 -11.23 13.18 -3.54
C ARG A 88 -12.40 12.86 -2.61
N LYS A 89 -13.08 11.72 -2.79
CA LYS A 89 -14.10 11.22 -1.84
C LYS A 89 -13.48 10.63 -0.58
N TYR A 90 -12.19 10.31 -0.64
CA TYR A 90 -11.42 9.63 0.41
C TYR A 90 -10.17 10.45 0.81
N PRO A 91 -10.31 11.71 1.26
CA PRO A 91 -9.19 12.47 1.78
C PRO A 91 -8.71 11.93 3.13
N TRP A 92 -7.45 12.21 3.48
CA TRP A 92 -6.85 11.73 4.73
C TRP A 92 -7.63 12.17 5.96
N ASP A 93 -7.85 13.48 6.12
CA ASP A 93 -8.32 14.06 7.38
C ASP A 93 -9.77 13.67 7.73
N THR A 94 -10.64 13.52 6.74
CA THR A 94 -12.07 13.27 6.99
C THR A 94 -12.49 11.82 6.77
N LYS A 95 -11.65 10.99 6.15
CA LYS A 95 -11.98 9.58 5.87
C LYS A 95 -11.01 8.59 6.49
N HIS A 96 -9.73 8.67 6.15
CA HIS A 96 -8.77 7.66 6.63
C HIS A 96 -8.33 7.85 8.06
N LYS A 97 -8.01 9.08 8.48
CA LYS A 97 -7.63 9.38 9.86
C LYS A 97 -8.72 8.96 10.86
N PRO A 98 -10.00 9.29 10.67
CA PRO A 98 -11.07 8.79 11.53
C PRO A 98 -11.18 7.26 11.53
N LEU A 99 -10.97 6.60 10.38
CA LEU A 99 -10.96 5.13 10.31
C LEU A 99 -9.87 4.54 11.21
N PHE A 100 -8.65 5.10 11.20
CA PHE A 100 -7.59 4.67 12.11
C PHE A 100 -7.93 4.97 13.57
N VAL A 101 -8.23 6.22 13.89
CA VAL A 101 -8.32 6.73 15.27
C VAL A 101 -9.58 6.24 15.99
N ASN A 102 -10.72 6.18 15.29
CA ASN A 102 -12.01 5.91 15.92
C ASN A 102 -12.45 4.45 15.78
N HIS A 103 -11.87 3.69 14.86
CA HIS A 103 -12.31 2.32 14.57
C HIS A 103 -11.18 1.31 14.69
N LEU A 104 -10.11 1.45 13.89
CA LEU A 104 -9.08 0.42 13.79
C LEU A 104 -8.25 0.30 15.07
N ILE A 105 -7.71 1.41 15.58
CA ILE A 105 -6.90 1.39 16.81
C ILE A 105 -7.74 0.93 18.02
N PRO A 106 -8.95 1.45 18.27
CA PRO A 106 -9.80 0.95 19.36
C PRO A 106 -10.15 -0.53 19.22
N PHE A 107 -10.43 -1.00 17.99
CA PHE A 107 -10.67 -2.41 17.74
C PHE A 107 -9.45 -3.27 18.11
N LEU A 108 -8.25 -2.87 17.70
CA LEU A 108 -7.00 -3.58 18.02
C LEU A 108 -6.71 -3.59 19.52
N GLN A 109 -6.89 -2.45 20.18
CA GLN A 109 -6.73 -2.34 21.63
C GLN A 109 -7.72 -3.24 22.38
N SER A 110 -8.96 -3.38 21.88
CA SER A 110 -9.93 -4.34 22.45
C SER A 110 -9.51 -5.80 22.32
N LYS A 111 -8.52 -6.10 21.46
CA LYS A 111 -7.88 -7.42 21.31
C LYS A 111 -6.55 -7.53 22.06
N GLY A 112 -6.16 -6.48 22.80
CA GLY A 112 -4.87 -6.42 23.50
C GLY A 112 -3.69 -6.12 22.58
N ILE A 113 -3.92 -5.60 21.37
CA ILE A 113 -2.86 -5.24 20.44
C ILE A 113 -2.63 -3.73 20.45
N GLU A 114 -1.38 -3.34 20.73
CA GLU A 114 -0.97 -1.93 20.80
C GLU A 114 -0.20 -1.44 19.59
N LYS A 115 0.42 -2.37 18.84
CA LYS A 115 1.37 -2.08 17.78
C LYS A 115 1.05 -2.87 16.52
N PHE A 116 1.29 -2.27 15.36
CA PHE A 116 1.10 -2.90 14.06
C PHE A 116 2.07 -2.36 13.02
N ALA A 117 2.38 -3.17 12.03
CA ALA A 117 3.05 -2.73 10.81
C ALA A 117 2.03 -2.35 9.73
N LEU A 118 2.45 -1.51 8.80
CA LEU A 118 1.67 -1.12 7.64
C LEU A 118 2.27 -1.71 6.36
N LEU A 119 1.43 -2.17 5.45
CA LEU A 119 1.83 -2.56 4.10
C LEU A 119 0.87 -1.92 3.11
N GLY A 120 1.38 -1.08 2.22
CA GLY A 120 0.59 -0.35 1.24
C GLY A 120 0.87 -0.77 -0.20
N PHE A 121 -0.18 -0.78 -1.02
CA PHE A 121 -0.09 -0.94 -2.48
C PHE A 121 -0.64 0.30 -3.19
N CYS A 122 0.12 0.94 -4.07
CA CYS A 122 -0.37 2.11 -4.84
C CYS A 122 -1.00 3.17 -3.91
N TYR A 123 -2.33 3.32 -3.96
CA TYR A 123 -3.15 4.17 -3.09
C TYR A 123 -2.99 3.83 -1.61
N GLY A 124 -2.88 2.54 -1.28
CA GLY A 124 -2.60 2.10 0.07
C GLY A 124 -1.25 2.56 0.59
N SER A 125 -0.23 2.74 -0.27
CA SER A 125 1.07 3.31 0.10
C SER A 125 0.96 4.79 0.48
N TRP A 126 0.03 5.52 -0.15
CA TRP A 126 -0.30 6.88 0.29
C TRP A 126 -0.97 6.88 1.66
N ILE A 127 -1.94 5.99 1.89
CA ILE A 127 -2.58 5.85 3.22
C ILE A 127 -1.54 5.53 4.30
N SER A 128 -0.66 4.54 4.05
CA SER A 128 0.35 4.14 5.03
C SER A 128 1.37 5.25 5.29
N MET A 129 1.82 5.97 4.25
CA MET A 129 2.74 7.10 4.42
C MET A 129 2.10 8.22 5.24
N LYS A 130 0.82 8.55 5.01
CA LYS A 130 0.10 9.54 5.83
C LYS A 130 -0.05 9.07 7.28
N ALA A 131 -0.34 7.78 7.50
CA ALA A 131 -0.41 7.20 8.84
C ALA A 131 0.93 7.28 9.59
N CYS A 132 2.06 7.08 8.89
CA CYS A 132 3.41 7.25 9.45
C CYS A 132 3.78 8.72 9.77
N ASN A 133 2.96 9.68 9.35
CA ASN A 133 3.14 11.12 9.59
C ASN A 133 2.06 11.72 10.51
N GLU A 134 1.11 10.90 10.99
CA GLU A 134 0.02 11.34 11.83
C GLU A 134 0.29 10.95 13.29
N GLU A 135 0.43 11.94 14.18
CA GLU A 135 0.79 11.73 15.59
C GLU A 135 -0.14 10.73 16.30
N ALA A 136 -1.46 10.84 16.04
CA ALA A 136 -2.45 9.95 16.66
C ALA A 136 -2.30 8.48 16.25
N VAL A 137 -1.66 8.20 15.10
CA VAL A 137 -1.54 6.87 14.51
C VAL A 137 -0.11 6.32 14.63
N VAL A 138 0.90 7.14 14.34
CA VAL A 138 2.31 6.74 14.23
C VAL A 138 2.87 6.13 15.51
N LYS A 139 2.34 6.50 16.69
CA LYS A 139 2.70 5.87 17.97
C LYS A 139 2.36 4.38 18.03
N HIS A 140 1.45 3.89 17.20
CA HIS A 140 1.07 2.48 17.09
C HIS A 140 1.78 1.75 15.94
N VAL A 141 2.37 2.48 15.01
CA VAL A 141 3.04 1.89 13.85
C VAL A 141 4.44 1.40 14.24
N THR A 142 4.83 0.19 13.84
CA THR A 142 6.19 -0.33 14.01
C THR A 142 7.08 -0.01 12.81
N CYS A 143 6.58 -0.27 11.60
CA CYS A 143 7.24 -0.02 10.33
C CYS A 143 6.21 0.09 9.20
N ALA A 144 6.63 0.55 8.02
CA ALA A 144 5.80 0.55 6.82
C ALA A 144 6.53 0.03 5.58
N VAL A 145 5.84 -0.83 4.83
CA VAL A 145 6.25 -1.36 3.52
C VAL A 145 5.35 -0.75 2.44
N HIS A 146 5.94 -0.33 1.33
CA HIS A 146 5.23 0.33 0.24
C HIS A 146 5.58 -0.33 -1.08
N TYR A 147 4.60 -0.91 -1.75
CA TYR A 147 4.75 -1.48 -3.08
C TYR A 147 4.19 -0.55 -4.13
N HIS A 148 4.98 -0.32 -5.18
CA HIS A 148 4.66 0.52 -6.34
C HIS A 148 3.90 1.79 -5.88
N PRO A 149 4.54 2.67 -5.10
CA PRO A 149 3.83 3.68 -4.31
C PRO A 149 3.10 4.68 -5.20
N GLY A 150 1.82 4.92 -4.90
CA GLY A 150 1.00 5.93 -5.57
C GLY A 150 1.09 7.32 -4.91
N ILE A 151 2.11 7.56 -4.06
CA ILE A 151 2.19 8.75 -3.20
C ILE A 151 2.29 10.02 -4.04
N GLU A 152 3.24 10.10 -4.96
CA GLU A 152 3.38 11.27 -5.85
C GLU A 152 2.12 11.53 -6.66
N LEU A 153 1.57 10.50 -7.29
CA LEU A 153 0.37 10.62 -8.11
C LEU A 153 -0.78 11.25 -7.30
N LEU A 154 -0.97 10.80 -6.07
CA LEU A 154 -2.06 11.29 -5.23
C LEU A 154 -1.78 12.68 -4.67
N GLU A 155 -0.60 12.89 -4.09
CA GLU A 155 -0.22 14.18 -3.52
C GLU A 155 -0.26 15.28 -4.61
N LYS A 156 0.33 15.03 -5.79
CA LYS A 156 0.40 16.01 -6.88
C LYS A 156 -0.90 16.19 -7.63
N ASN A 157 -1.53 15.10 -8.08
CA ASN A 157 -2.65 15.19 -9.02
C ASN A 157 -4.02 15.21 -8.34
N VAL A 158 -4.15 14.71 -7.11
CA VAL A 158 -5.43 14.68 -6.39
C VAL A 158 -5.50 15.81 -5.36
N PHE A 159 -4.49 15.89 -4.49
CA PHE A 159 -4.49 16.75 -3.31
C PHE A 159 -3.69 18.06 -3.49
N GLY A 160 -3.06 18.27 -4.64
CA GLY A 160 -2.47 19.55 -5.05
C GLY A 160 -1.12 19.88 -4.40
N ASN A 161 -0.48 18.92 -3.75
CA ASN A 161 0.85 19.07 -3.19
C ASN A 161 1.92 18.94 -4.29
N LYS A 162 2.56 20.07 -4.62
CA LYS A 162 3.47 20.21 -5.77
C LYS A 162 4.77 19.43 -5.62
N ASP A 163 5.18 19.07 -4.41
CA ASP A 163 6.40 18.29 -4.16
C ASP A 163 6.22 16.79 -4.36
N GLY A 164 5.02 16.33 -4.76
CA GLY A 164 4.76 14.91 -4.97
C GLY A 164 4.82 14.08 -3.69
N GLY A 165 4.60 14.68 -2.52
CA GLY A 165 4.64 14.01 -1.23
C GLY A 165 6.03 13.74 -0.69
N VAL A 166 7.09 14.17 -1.38
CA VAL A 166 8.48 13.95 -0.95
C VAL A 166 8.74 14.60 0.42
N GLY A 167 8.10 15.73 0.73
CA GLY A 167 8.16 16.37 2.05
C GLY A 167 7.67 15.50 3.21
N LEU A 168 6.79 14.52 2.97
CA LEU A 168 6.34 13.56 3.99
C LEU A 168 7.48 12.69 4.53
N CYS A 169 8.59 12.57 3.79
CA CYS A 169 9.77 11.83 4.23
C CYS A 169 10.48 12.52 5.40
N ARG A 170 10.38 13.85 5.51
CA ARG A 170 11.03 14.64 6.58
C ARG A 170 10.36 14.49 7.94
N THR A 171 9.08 14.14 7.95
CA THR A 171 8.24 14.06 9.15
C THR A 171 7.85 12.63 9.49
N CYS A 172 8.30 11.66 8.69
CA CYS A 172 8.10 10.25 8.94
C CYS A 172 8.87 9.82 10.21
N GLN A 173 8.30 8.94 11.03
CA GLN A 173 8.90 8.58 12.34
C GLN A 173 9.14 7.08 12.51
N ARG A 174 8.99 6.30 11.44
CA ARG A 174 9.02 4.84 11.48
C ARG A 174 9.86 4.27 10.36
N PRO A 175 10.51 3.12 10.55
CA PRO A 175 11.16 2.38 9.48
C PRO A 175 10.34 2.33 8.20
N GLN A 176 10.97 2.62 7.06
CA GLN A 176 10.32 2.63 5.75
C GLN A 176 11.03 1.69 4.78
N LEU A 177 10.27 0.80 4.13
CA LEU A 177 10.68 0.08 2.93
C LEU A 177 9.86 0.58 1.74
N ILE A 178 10.51 1.16 0.74
CA ILE A 178 9.90 1.56 -0.53
C ILE A 178 10.36 0.61 -1.64
N HIS A 179 9.42 -0.12 -2.24
CA HIS A 179 9.65 -1.00 -3.38
C HIS A 179 8.96 -0.43 -4.63
N SER A 180 9.72 0.37 -5.36
CA SER A 180 9.25 1.10 -6.55
C SER A 180 9.41 0.28 -7.83
N THR A 181 8.78 0.74 -8.89
CA THR A 181 8.77 0.17 -10.23
C THR A 181 9.38 1.16 -11.21
N LYS A 182 9.41 0.81 -12.50
CA LYS A 182 9.82 1.74 -13.55
C LYS A 182 8.92 2.97 -13.67
N ASN A 183 7.67 2.86 -13.21
CA ASN A 183 6.62 3.85 -13.46
C ASN A 183 6.58 4.99 -12.44
N GLU A 184 7.22 4.82 -11.29
CA GLU A 184 7.40 5.91 -10.34
C GLU A 184 8.42 6.92 -10.88
N SER A 185 8.37 8.16 -10.42
CA SER A 185 9.42 9.14 -10.74
C SER A 185 10.73 8.75 -10.09
N ASP A 186 11.82 9.38 -10.54
CA ASP A 186 13.14 9.15 -9.97
C ASP A 186 13.24 9.62 -8.52
N ASP A 187 12.39 10.55 -8.07
CA ASP A 187 12.35 11.00 -6.68
C ASP A 187 11.93 9.88 -5.71
N TRP A 188 11.11 8.94 -6.17
CA TRP A 188 10.60 7.81 -5.40
C TRP A 188 11.34 6.49 -5.67
N LYS A 189 12.48 6.53 -6.38
CA LYS A 189 13.36 5.38 -6.62
C LYS A 189 14.58 5.39 -5.71
N PRO A 190 15.36 4.30 -5.66
CA PRO A 190 16.67 4.32 -5.01
C PRO A 190 17.48 5.56 -5.43
N ASP A 191 18.10 6.19 -4.44
CA ASP A 191 18.92 7.42 -4.54
C ASP A 191 18.18 8.70 -4.97
N GLY A 192 16.85 8.61 -5.11
CA GLY A 192 15.94 9.74 -5.31
C GLY A 192 15.82 10.66 -4.10
N ALA A 193 15.07 11.76 -4.27
CA ALA A 193 14.85 12.74 -3.22
C ALA A 193 14.17 12.15 -1.97
N ALA A 194 13.17 11.26 -2.14
CA ALA A 194 12.50 10.60 -1.02
C ALA A 194 13.47 9.70 -0.24
N HIS A 195 14.36 8.98 -0.94
CA HIS A 195 15.36 8.12 -0.31
C HIS A 195 16.32 8.93 0.57
N LYS A 196 16.87 10.02 0.01
CA LYS A 196 17.80 10.91 0.73
C LYS A 196 17.17 11.55 1.96
N LEU A 197 15.94 12.07 1.82
CA LEU A 197 15.25 12.70 2.94
C LEU A 197 14.90 11.73 4.07
N LEU A 198 14.59 10.47 3.76
CA LEU A 198 14.38 9.45 4.79
C LEU A 198 15.71 9.09 5.49
N LEU A 199 16.82 9.00 4.76
CA LEU A 199 18.14 8.73 5.34
C LEU A 199 18.65 9.88 6.23
N GLU A 200 18.33 11.12 5.88
CA GLU A 200 18.66 12.31 6.67
C GLU A 200 17.74 12.53 7.88
N ASN A 201 16.66 11.74 8.01
CA ASN A 201 15.69 11.87 9.08
C ASN A 201 16.05 10.96 10.26
N ASP A 202 16.63 11.55 11.30
CA ASP A 202 17.04 10.87 12.54
C ASP A 202 15.90 10.15 13.28
N GLN A 203 14.63 10.40 12.94
CA GLN A 203 13.48 9.69 13.50
C GLN A 203 13.18 8.36 12.80
N VAL A 204 13.84 8.05 11.68
CA VAL A 204 13.64 6.84 10.90
C VAL A 204 14.85 5.93 11.07
N PRO A 205 14.80 4.93 11.97
CA PRO A 205 15.98 4.13 12.31
C PRO A 205 16.39 3.13 11.22
N GLU A 206 15.53 2.89 10.23
CA GLU A 206 15.85 2.02 9.10
C GLU A 206 15.12 2.49 7.83
N VAL A 207 15.87 2.62 6.75
CA VAL A 207 15.36 3.03 5.44
C VAL A 207 15.85 2.03 4.41
N GLN A 208 14.93 1.51 3.61
CA GLN A 208 15.26 0.64 2.50
C GLN A 208 14.51 1.08 1.25
N PHE A 209 15.24 1.28 0.15
CA PHE A 209 14.65 1.49 -1.18
C PHE A 209 15.08 0.36 -2.10
N SER A 210 14.16 -0.08 -2.93
CA SER A 210 14.40 -1.11 -3.94
C SER A 210 13.61 -0.81 -5.21
N LEU A 211 14.12 -1.33 -6.32
CA LEU A 211 13.46 -1.28 -7.61
C LEU A 211 13.02 -2.68 -8.00
N ALA A 212 11.77 -2.81 -8.43
CA ALA A 212 11.20 -4.06 -8.89
C ALA A 212 12.01 -4.59 -10.08
N PRO A 213 12.33 -5.91 -10.08
CA PRO A 213 13.11 -6.52 -11.14
C PRO A 213 12.32 -6.53 -12.46
N GLN A 214 12.97 -6.95 -13.55
CA GLN A 214 12.29 -7.24 -14.83
C GLN A 214 11.42 -6.12 -15.40
N ASN A 215 11.74 -4.86 -15.06
CA ASN A 215 11.02 -3.69 -15.56
C ASN A 215 9.50 -3.80 -15.29
N GLN A 216 9.14 -4.32 -14.11
CA GLN A 216 7.76 -4.45 -13.68
C GLN A 216 7.04 -3.09 -13.68
N SER A 217 5.73 -3.13 -13.90
CA SER A 217 4.88 -1.94 -13.98
C SER A 217 4.13 -1.67 -12.69
N HIS A 218 3.66 -0.43 -12.54
CA HIS A 218 2.80 -0.05 -11.42
C HIS A 218 1.61 -1.01 -11.25
N GLY A 219 1.36 -1.47 -10.03
CA GLY A 219 0.29 -2.43 -9.72
C GLY A 219 0.66 -3.91 -9.93
N PHE A 220 1.88 -4.24 -10.36
CA PHE A 220 2.24 -5.64 -10.65
C PHE A 220 2.02 -6.58 -9.45
N MET A 221 2.28 -6.12 -8.21
CA MET A 221 2.13 -6.92 -7.00
C MET A 221 0.73 -7.49 -6.84
N THR A 222 -0.31 -6.75 -7.22
CA THR A 222 -1.71 -7.15 -7.01
C THR A 222 -2.45 -7.52 -8.28
N ARG A 223 -1.86 -7.24 -9.47
CA ARG A 223 -2.53 -7.33 -10.77
C ARG A 223 -1.83 -8.13 -11.85
N ALA A 224 -0.56 -8.49 -11.65
CA ALA A 224 0.22 -9.10 -12.74
C ALA A 224 -0.26 -10.51 -13.08
N ASP A 225 0.08 -10.95 -14.30
CA ASP A 225 -0.31 -12.27 -14.77
C ASP A 225 0.46 -13.38 -14.07
N MET A 226 -0.17 -14.13 -13.16
CA MET A 226 0.48 -15.24 -12.45
C MET A 226 0.81 -16.44 -13.34
N ARG A 227 0.32 -16.51 -14.58
CA ARG A 227 0.73 -17.51 -15.57
C ARG A 227 2.09 -17.16 -16.19
N VAL A 228 2.52 -15.91 -16.08
CA VAL A 228 3.81 -15.44 -16.58
C VAL A 228 4.86 -15.59 -15.47
N GLU A 229 5.92 -16.34 -15.76
CA GLU A 229 6.95 -16.67 -14.76
C GLU A 229 7.66 -15.43 -14.20
N THR A 230 8.01 -14.47 -15.06
CA THR A 230 8.68 -13.24 -14.61
C THR A 230 7.84 -12.41 -13.62
N ASN A 231 6.51 -12.50 -13.69
CA ASN A 231 5.62 -11.87 -12.73
C ASN A 231 5.59 -12.63 -11.40
N ARG A 232 5.50 -13.98 -11.46
CA ARG A 232 5.54 -14.82 -10.25
C ARG A 232 6.83 -14.61 -9.46
N VAL A 233 7.98 -14.61 -10.16
CA VAL A 233 9.29 -14.37 -9.55
C VAL A 233 9.35 -12.98 -8.93
N ALA A 234 8.98 -11.92 -9.67
CA ALA A 234 9.04 -10.56 -9.17
C ALA A 234 8.11 -10.33 -7.96
N ILE A 235 6.91 -10.91 -7.95
CA ILE A 235 5.98 -10.83 -6.82
C ILE A 235 6.58 -11.53 -5.61
N LYS A 236 7.15 -12.72 -5.80
CA LYS A 236 7.78 -13.46 -4.72
C LYS A 236 8.94 -12.68 -4.11
N GLU A 237 9.83 -12.14 -4.93
CA GLU A 237 10.97 -11.33 -4.46
C GLU A 237 10.50 -10.08 -3.70
N GLY A 238 9.51 -9.36 -4.23
CA GLY A 238 8.91 -8.22 -3.55
C GLY A 238 8.29 -8.60 -2.22
N LEU A 239 7.57 -9.74 -2.15
CA LEU A 239 6.94 -10.22 -0.93
C LEU A 239 7.97 -10.68 0.11
N ASP A 240 8.97 -11.46 -0.28
CA ASP A 240 10.06 -11.91 0.58
C ASP A 240 10.78 -10.70 1.22
N LEU A 241 11.00 -9.64 0.43
CA LEU A 241 11.58 -8.37 0.89
C LEU A 241 10.72 -7.70 1.97
N GLY A 242 9.41 -7.60 1.72
CA GLY A 242 8.46 -7.04 2.69
C GLY A 242 8.37 -7.87 3.96
N VAL A 243 8.29 -9.21 3.84
CA VAL A 243 8.27 -10.13 4.98
C VAL A 243 9.51 -9.97 5.85
N ALA A 244 10.69 -9.87 5.24
CA ALA A 244 11.93 -9.64 5.98
C ALA A 244 11.91 -8.32 6.76
N PHE A 245 11.30 -7.27 6.21
CA PHE A 245 11.15 -5.97 6.87
C PHE A 245 10.07 -5.96 7.97
N LEU A 246 8.97 -6.68 7.76
CA LEU A 246 7.81 -6.74 8.68
C LEU A 246 8.04 -7.64 9.90
N LYS A 247 8.99 -8.57 9.84
CA LYS A 247 9.32 -9.50 10.95
C LYS A 247 10.16 -8.87 12.07
N LYS A 248 10.62 -7.64 11.88
CA LYS A 248 11.43 -6.88 12.83
C LYS A 248 10.54 -6.21 13.86
#